data_AF-A0A1G0M331-F1
#
_entry.id   AF-A0A1G0M331-F1
#
_cell.length_a   1.000
_cell.length_b   1.000
_cell.length_c   1.000
_cell.angle_alpha   90.00
_cell.angle_beta   90.00
_cell.angle_gamma   90.00
#
_symmetry.space_group_name_H-M   'P 1'
#
loop_
_entity.id
_entity.type
_entity.pdbx_description
1 polymer ?
#
loop_
_entity_poly.entity_id
_entity_poly.type
_entity_poly.pdbx_seq_one_letter_code
_entity_poly.pdbx_strand_id
1 'polypeptide(L)'
;MPSYKPLIFGALLLSMSASYPMAASCMSAPDSITLNANGKLFQPFEFNHAKHIQTIRECSDCHHHTTGTMVLDPECVKCHANSSPTAVVSCKGCHTNTPFSPEALAEKRAEKQRFHLDKMGLKGAMHQSCIGCHTKQGAGPTGCQDCHPRSKAGDAFYNSDKVAVKSHKKGH
;
A
#
# COMPACT_ATOMS: atom_id res chain seq x y z
N MET A 1 -21.04 -46.09 -67.46
CA MET A 1 -22.25 -45.77 -66.66
C MET A 1 -21.77 -45.23 -65.32
N PRO A 2 -22.26 -44.05 -64.93
CA PRO A 2 -21.92 -43.40 -63.67
C PRO A 2 -22.86 -43.87 -62.55
N SER A 3 -22.42 -43.79 -61.30
CA SER A 3 -23.36 -43.65 -60.18
C SER A 3 -22.70 -42.86 -59.05
N TYR A 4 -22.89 -41.55 -59.14
CA TYR A 4 -22.74 -40.57 -58.06
C TYR A 4 -24.07 -40.48 -57.30
N LYS A 5 -24.00 -40.36 -55.96
CA LYS A 5 -24.95 -39.67 -55.04
C LYS A 5 -24.69 -40.11 -53.58
N PRO A 6 -25.07 -39.32 -52.56
CA PRO A 6 -24.78 -37.90 -52.35
C PRO A 6 -24.34 -37.61 -50.89
N LEU A 7 -23.87 -36.38 -50.67
CA LEU A 7 -23.95 -35.56 -49.45
C LEU A 7 -24.36 -36.22 -48.11
N ILE A 8 -23.46 -36.15 -47.12
CA ILE A 8 -23.83 -35.78 -45.75
C ILE A 8 -22.90 -34.66 -45.30
N PHE A 9 -23.48 -33.46 -45.15
CA PHE A 9 -22.89 -32.32 -44.45
C PHE A 9 -22.67 -32.69 -42.98
N GLY A 10 -21.43 -33.02 -42.61
CA GLY A 10 -21.00 -33.08 -41.22
C GLY A 10 -20.44 -31.73 -40.80
N ALA A 11 -21.31 -30.81 -40.36
CA ALA A 11 -20.89 -29.55 -39.73
C ALA A 11 -20.24 -29.87 -38.37
N LEU A 12 -18.91 -30.04 -38.36
CA LEU A 12 -18.12 -30.16 -37.14
C LEU A 12 -17.90 -28.75 -36.56
N LEU A 13 -18.93 -28.19 -35.93
CA LEU A 13 -18.82 -27.02 -35.05
C LEU A 13 -18.33 -27.50 -33.68
N LEU A 14 -17.02 -27.78 -33.57
CA LEU A 14 -16.37 -28.06 -32.29
C LEU A 14 -15.91 -26.75 -31.66
N SER A 15 -16.85 -26.14 -30.94
CA SER A 15 -16.67 -25.21 -29.80
C SER A 15 -15.27 -24.62 -29.59
N MET A 16 -15.04 -23.41 -30.11
CA MET A 16 -14.12 -22.48 -29.45
C MET A 16 -14.68 -22.16 -28.08
N SER A 17 -14.22 -22.87 -27.06
CA SER A 17 -14.35 -22.44 -25.67
C SER A 17 -13.52 -21.16 -25.53
N ALA A 18 -14.17 -20.03 -25.78
CA ALA A 18 -13.67 -18.72 -25.40
C ALA A 18 -13.39 -18.79 -23.89
N SER A 19 -12.11 -19.03 -23.56
CA SER A 19 -11.59 -18.88 -22.22
C SER A 19 -11.62 -17.39 -21.98
N TYR A 20 -12.78 -16.88 -21.56
CA TYR A 20 -12.87 -15.53 -21.03
C TYR A 20 -11.82 -15.46 -19.92
N PRO A 21 -10.86 -14.52 -19.99
CA PRO A 21 -10.01 -14.30 -18.84
C PRO A 21 -10.95 -13.96 -17.70
N MET A 22 -10.89 -14.75 -16.62
CA MET A 22 -11.50 -14.39 -15.36
C MET A 22 -11.00 -12.98 -15.03
N ALA A 23 -11.86 -11.98 -15.23
CA ALA A 23 -11.60 -10.66 -14.74
C ALA A 23 -11.44 -10.82 -13.23
N ALA A 24 -10.18 -10.69 -12.78
CA ALA A 24 -9.84 -10.67 -11.37
C ALA A 24 -10.77 -9.63 -10.73
N SER A 25 -11.74 -10.13 -9.95
CA SER A 25 -12.68 -9.28 -9.26
C SER A 25 -11.90 -8.60 -8.13
N CYS A 26 -11.29 -7.46 -8.43
CA CYS A 26 -10.92 -6.53 -7.39
C CYS A 26 -12.22 -6.20 -6.66
N MET A 27 -12.33 -6.66 -5.40
CA MET A 27 -13.34 -6.21 -4.45
C MET A 27 -13.55 -4.70 -4.63
N SER A 28 -14.80 -4.22 -4.58
CA SER A 28 -15.12 -2.79 -4.68
C SER A 28 -14.38 -2.01 -3.59
N ALA A 29 -13.17 -1.53 -3.91
CA ALA A 29 -12.38 -0.70 -3.02
C ALA A 29 -12.97 0.72 -3.06
N PRO A 30 -12.98 1.44 -1.92
CA PRO A 30 -13.46 2.81 -1.90
C PRO A 30 -12.58 3.70 -2.80
N ASP A 31 -13.21 4.67 -3.47
CA ASP A 31 -12.49 5.62 -4.32
C ASP A 31 -11.60 6.58 -3.52
N SER A 32 -12.00 6.90 -2.29
CA SER A 32 -11.23 7.73 -1.35
C SER A 32 -11.20 7.10 0.03
N ILE A 33 -10.10 7.30 0.75
CA ILE A 33 -9.90 6.83 2.12
C ILE A 33 -9.32 7.97 2.95
N THR A 34 -9.94 8.28 4.09
CA THR A 34 -9.34 9.19 5.06
C THR A 34 -8.18 8.53 5.79
N LEU A 35 -6.99 9.10 5.66
CA LEU A 35 -5.79 8.67 6.38
C LEU A 35 -5.45 9.64 7.52
N ASN A 36 -4.65 9.18 8.47
CA ASN A 36 -4.22 9.95 9.65
C ASN A 36 -5.41 10.48 10.52
N ALA A 37 -6.52 9.74 10.58
CA ALA A 37 -7.72 10.13 11.32
C ALA A 37 -7.46 10.48 12.81
N ASN A 38 -6.49 9.81 13.44
CA ASN A 38 -6.13 10.01 14.85
C ASN A 38 -4.83 10.81 15.04
N GLY A 39 -4.41 11.55 14.02
CA GLY A 39 -3.19 12.36 14.05
C GLY A 39 -3.30 13.53 15.03
N LYS A 40 -2.27 13.70 15.87
CA LYS A 40 -2.19 14.83 16.82
C LYS A 40 -1.50 16.05 16.22
N LEU A 41 -0.37 15.84 15.52
CA LEU A 41 0.48 16.91 14.98
C LEU A 41 0.12 17.30 13.55
N PHE A 42 -0.57 16.43 12.83
CA PHE A 42 -1.03 16.65 11.46
C PHE A 42 -2.48 16.21 11.37
N GLN A 43 -3.24 16.91 10.53
CA GLN A 43 -4.65 16.68 10.29
C GLN A 43 -4.88 15.39 9.49
N PRO A 44 -6.08 14.81 9.55
CA PRO A 44 -6.51 13.80 8.59
C PRO A 44 -6.46 14.35 7.16
N PHE A 45 -6.30 13.47 6.19
CA PHE A 45 -6.33 13.84 4.76
C PHE A 45 -6.99 12.75 3.92
N GLU A 46 -7.56 13.15 2.79
CA GLU A 46 -8.18 12.25 1.84
C GLU A 46 -7.15 11.67 0.87
N PHE A 47 -7.02 10.35 0.88
CA PHE A 47 -6.24 9.61 -0.10
C PHE A 47 -7.16 9.13 -1.22
N ASN A 48 -6.97 9.68 -2.42
CA ASN A 48 -7.74 9.30 -3.60
C ASN A 48 -7.22 7.98 -4.20
N HIS A 49 -7.71 6.85 -3.68
CA HIS A 49 -7.35 5.51 -4.11
C HIS A 49 -7.65 5.26 -5.60
N ALA A 50 -8.83 5.69 -6.09
CA ALA A 50 -9.23 5.52 -7.49
C ALA A 50 -8.24 6.16 -8.48
N LYS A 51 -7.77 7.37 -8.19
CA LYS A 51 -6.80 8.06 -9.04
C LYS A 51 -5.43 7.36 -9.06
N HIS A 52 -5.00 6.82 -7.93
CA HIS A 52 -3.72 6.11 -7.85
C HIS A 52 -3.78 4.82 -8.68
N ILE A 53 -4.85 4.02 -8.56
CA ILE A 53 -4.96 2.76 -9.31
C ILE A 53 -5.16 2.99 -10.82
N GLN A 54 -5.76 4.10 -11.23
CA GLN A 54 -5.84 4.49 -12.65
C GLN A 54 -4.46 4.76 -13.28
N THR A 55 -3.50 5.21 -12.47
CA THR A 55 -2.15 5.58 -12.93
C THR A 55 -1.16 4.43 -12.78
N ILE A 56 -1.13 3.79 -11.60
CA ILE A 56 -0.13 2.79 -11.25
C ILE A 56 -0.52 1.40 -11.77
N ARG A 57 -1.82 1.07 -11.77
CA ARG A 57 -2.42 -0.21 -12.22
C ARG A 57 -1.89 -1.49 -11.55
N GLU A 58 -0.83 -1.40 -10.75
CA GLU A 58 -0.25 -2.49 -9.96
C GLU A 58 -0.62 -2.34 -8.48
N CYS A 59 -1.41 -3.29 -7.96
CA CYS A 59 -1.87 -3.24 -6.58
C CYS A 59 -0.71 -3.40 -5.58
N SER A 60 0.30 -4.21 -5.91
CA SER A 60 1.42 -4.52 -5.02
C SER A 60 2.36 -3.35 -4.75
N ASP A 61 2.32 -2.29 -5.55
CA ASP A 61 3.13 -1.10 -5.30
C ASP A 61 2.73 -0.40 -3.99
N CYS A 62 1.46 -0.51 -3.59
CA CYS A 62 0.97 -0.07 -2.29
C CYS A 62 0.71 -1.24 -1.33
N HIS A 63 0.15 -2.33 -1.85
CA HIS A 63 -0.26 -3.52 -1.13
C HIS A 63 0.79 -4.63 -1.25
N HIS A 64 2.08 -4.28 -1.05
CA HIS A 64 3.18 -5.24 -1.14
C HIS A 64 2.86 -6.47 -0.26
N HIS A 65 2.98 -7.67 -0.81
CA HIS A 65 2.64 -8.92 -0.13
C HIS A 65 1.16 -9.20 0.18
N THR A 66 0.19 -8.38 -0.23
CA THR A 66 -1.23 -8.55 0.18
C THR A 66 -2.26 -8.73 -0.93
N THR A 67 -1.95 -8.40 -2.18
CA THR A 67 -2.94 -8.50 -3.29
C THR A 67 -2.56 -9.48 -4.40
N GLY A 68 -1.57 -10.33 -4.14
CA GLY A 68 -1.41 -11.60 -4.85
C GLY A 68 -0.50 -11.62 -6.08
N THR A 69 0.35 -10.62 -6.25
CA THR A 69 1.57 -10.80 -7.05
C THR A 69 2.62 -11.56 -6.24
N MET A 70 3.27 -12.53 -6.90
CA MET A 70 4.39 -13.26 -6.33
C MET A 70 5.51 -12.26 -6.00
N VAL A 71 6.20 -12.46 -4.88
CA VAL A 71 7.38 -11.65 -4.58
C VAL A 71 8.40 -11.90 -5.68
N LEU A 72 8.88 -10.86 -6.36
CA LEU A 72 9.86 -10.99 -7.45
C LEU A 72 11.27 -10.57 -7.02
N ASP A 73 11.39 -9.97 -5.84
CA ASP A 73 12.67 -9.57 -5.28
C ASP A 73 13.55 -10.81 -4.98
N PRO A 74 14.77 -10.90 -5.55
CA PRO A 74 15.64 -12.07 -5.41
C PRO A 74 16.01 -12.43 -3.97
N GLU A 75 16.02 -11.46 -3.05
CA GLU A 75 16.31 -11.70 -1.63
C GLU A 75 15.08 -12.25 -0.91
N CYS A 76 13.90 -11.74 -1.26
CA CYS A 76 12.66 -12.17 -0.62
C CYS A 76 12.17 -13.55 -1.11
N VAL A 77 12.36 -13.89 -2.40
CA VAL A 77 11.89 -15.17 -2.97
C VAL A 77 12.55 -16.39 -2.33
N LYS A 78 13.76 -16.25 -1.77
CA LYS A 78 14.46 -17.35 -1.08
C LYS A 78 13.61 -17.98 0.03
N CYS A 79 12.76 -17.17 0.66
CA CYS A 79 11.83 -17.62 1.71
C CYS A 79 10.35 -17.56 1.27
N HIS A 80 9.99 -16.68 0.33
CA HIS A 80 8.59 -16.41 -0.06
C HIS A 80 8.20 -16.94 -1.46
N ALA A 81 8.97 -17.83 -2.07
CA ALA A 81 8.67 -18.36 -3.42
C ALA A 81 7.25 -18.96 -3.56
N ASN A 82 6.69 -19.49 -2.48
CA ASN A 82 5.38 -20.15 -2.46
C ASN A 82 4.37 -19.46 -1.52
N SER A 83 4.59 -18.19 -1.16
CA SER A 83 3.66 -17.48 -0.30
C SER A 83 2.37 -17.13 -1.06
N SER A 84 1.23 -17.56 -0.54
CA SER A 84 -0.08 -17.16 -1.06
C SER A 84 -0.38 -15.69 -0.75
N PRO A 85 -1.26 -15.03 -1.54
CA PRO A 85 -1.79 -13.72 -1.19
C PRO A 85 -2.40 -13.72 0.23
N THR A 86 -2.23 -12.66 1.02
CA THR A 86 -2.95 -12.50 2.29
C THR A 86 -4.29 -11.80 2.10
N ALA A 87 -5.31 -12.18 2.87
CA ALA A 87 -6.57 -11.43 2.91
C ALA A 87 -6.44 -10.06 3.61
N VAL A 88 -5.33 -9.82 4.32
CA VAL A 88 -5.10 -8.58 5.07
C VAL A 88 -4.41 -7.55 4.18
N VAL A 89 -5.19 -6.66 3.59
CA VAL A 89 -4.68 -5.57 2.72
C VAL A 89 -4.36 -4.28 3.47
N SER A 90 -4.73 -4.17 4.75
CA SER A 90 -4.47 -2.99 5.56
C SER A 90 -3.02 -2.93 6.03
N CYS A 91 -2.38 -1.78 5.85
CA CYS A 91 -1.04 -1.52 6.38
C CYS A 91 -0.96 -1.79 7.88
N LYS A 92 -2.01 -1.48 8.66
CA LYS A 92 -2.04 -1.69 10.12
C LYS A 92 -2.08 -3.16 10.52
N GLY A 93 -2.60 -4.03 9.65
CA GLY A 93 -2.64 -5.47 9.91
C GLY A 93 -1.24 -6.06 10.06
N CYS A 94 -0.25 -5.43 9.44
CA CYS A 94 1.15 -5.77 9.61
C CYS A 94 1.90 -4.72 10.44
N HIS A 95 1.84 -3.43 10.10
CA HIS A 95 2.62 -2.38 10.72
C HIS A 95 1.89 -1.78 11.93
N THR A 96 2.46 -1.93 13.12
CA THR A 96 1.90 -1.37 14.35
C THR A 96 2.06 0.16 14.40
N ASN A 97 1.06 0.86 14.93
CA ASN A 97 1.12 2.30 15.21
C ASN A 97 1.89 2.64 16.50
N THR A 98 2.25 1.63 17.29
CA THR A 98 3.00 1.77 18.55
C THR A 98 4.25 0.88 18.56
N PRO A 99 5.18 1.05 17.60
CA PRO A 99 6.33 0.15 17.42
C PRO A 99 7.30 0.11 18.61
N PHE A 100 7.18 1.06 19.54
CA PHE A 100 8.05 1.18 20.72
C PHE A 100 7.28 1.01 22.05
N SER A 101 6.03 0.52 22.03
CA SER A 101 5.36 0.20 23.29
C SER A 101 6.03 -1.00 23.98
N PRO A 102 5.94 -1.11 25.31
CA PRO A 102 6.47 -2.26 26.04
C PRO A 102 5.99 -3.59 25.46
N GLU A 103 4.71 -3.67 25.09
CA GLU A 103 4.06 -4.86 24.54
C GLU A 103 4.63 -5.20 23.15
N ALA A 104 4.70 -4.22 22.24
CA ALA A 104 5.24 -4.43 20.90
C ALA A 104 6.71 -4.87 20.93
N LEU A 105 7.49 -4.30 21.85
CA LEU A 105 8.89 -4.70 22.05
C LEU A 105 9.02 -6.07 22.71
N ALA A 106 8.13 -6.44 23.65
CA ALA A 106 8.10 -7.76 24.26
C ALA A 106 7.75 -8.84 23.24
N GLU A 107 6.71 -8.62 22.44
CA GLU A 107 6.33 -9.50 21.33
C GLU A 107 7.49 -9.68 20.34
N LYS A 108 8.17 -8.58 19.96
CA LYS A 108 9.35 -8.64 19.09
C LYS A 108 10.49 -9.46 19.68
N ARG A 109 10.70 -9.42 21.00
CA ARG A 109 11.73 -10.24 21.68
C ARG A 109 11.31 -11.70 21.84
N ALA A 110 10.01 -11.96 21.99
CA ALA A 110 9.46 -13.30 22.13
C ALA A 110 9.50 -14.08 20.81
N GLU A 111 9.26 -13.41 19.67
CA GLU A 111 9.35 -14.02 18.34
C GLU A 111 10.79 -14.19 17.86
N LYS A 112 11.44 -15.26 18.33
CA LYS A 112 12.82 -15.61 17.96
C LYS A 112 13.03 -15.93 16.47
N GLN A 113 11.95 -16.20 15.73
CA GLN A 113 11.97 -16.57 14.30
C GLN A 113 11.51 -15.42 13.39
N ARG A 114 11.47 -14.18 13.90
CA ARG A 114 11.08 -13.02 13.11
C ARG A 114 12.24 -12.62 12.17
N PHE A 115 12.15 -13.03 10.91
CA PHE A 115 13.14 -12.65 9.88
C PHE A 115 12.97 -11.21 9.38
N HIS A 116 11.74 -10.70 9.34
CA HIS A 116 11.44 -9.31 8.98
C HIS A 116 11.67 -8.37 10.18
N LEU A 117 12.93 -8.24 10.62
CA LEU A 117 13.34 -7.39 11.75
C LEU A 117 13.25 -5.88 11.45
N ASP A 118 13.27 -5.56 10.16
CA ASP A 118 13.19 -4.26 9.51
C ASP A 118 11.75 -3.76 9.32
N LYS A 119 10.76 -4.56 9.71
CA LYS A 119 9.35 -4.19 9.67
C LYS A 119 9.10 -2.94 10.51
N MET A 120 9.00 -1.81 9.82
CA MET A 120 8.80 -0.50 10.41
C MET A 120 7.39 -0.34 11.01
N GLY A 121 7.25 0.63 11.92
CA GLY A 121 5.93 1.04 12.40
C GLY A 121 5.10 1.69 11.30
N LEU A 122 3.79 1.78 11.52
CA LEU A 122 2.79 2.22 10.55
C LEU A 122 3.12 3.58 9.92
N LYS A 123 3.51 4.56 10.74
CA LYS A 123 3.90 5.89 10.25
C LYS A 123 5.06 5.82 9.25
N GLY A 124 6.09 5.05 9.59
CA GLY A 124 7.25 4.85 8.73
C GLY A 124 6.85 4.16 7.42
N ALA A 125 6.07 3.08 7.51
CA ALA A 125 5.62 2.31 6.36
C ALA A 125 4.87 3.17 5.34
N MET A 126 3.91 3.98 5.82
CA MET A 126 3.14 4.84 4.93
C MET A 126 4.00 5.94 4.31
N HIS A 127 4.87 6.60 5.10
CA HIS A 127 5.76 7.63 4.57
C HIS A 127 6.73 7.06 3.51
N GLN A 128 7.33 5.89 3.78
CA GLN A 128 8.24 5.25 2.84
C GLN A 128 7.53 4.87 1.54
N SER A 129 6.32 4.32 1.61
CA SER A 129 5.55 3.93 0.43
C SER A 129 5.13 5.15 -0.40
N CYS A 130 4.45 6.12 0.22
CA CYS A 130 3.91 7.28 -0.50
C CYS A 130 5.01 8.22 -1.00
N ILE A 131 5.88 8.68 -0.11
CA ILE A 131 6.93 9.67 -0.45
C ILE A 131 7.99 8.99 -1.33
N GLY A 132 8.33 7.73 -1.06
CA GLY A 132 9.29 6.98 -1.86
C GLY A 132 8.84 6.83 -3.31
N CYS A 133 7.59 6.45 -3.54
CA CYS A 133 7.03 6.37 -4.89
C CYS A 133 7.00 7.76 -5.55
N HIS A 134 6.48 8.78 -4.89
CA HIS A 134 6.42 10.13 -5.48
C HIS A 134 7.80 10.70 -5.82
N THR A 135 8.80 10.44 -4.98
CA THR A 135 10.18 10.83 -5.23
C THR A 135 10.73 10.07 -6.44
N LYS A 136 10.54 8.75 -6.51
CA LYS A 136 11.01 7.92 -7.61
C LYS A 136 10.39 8.31 -8.95
N GLN A 137 9.09 8.61 -8.95
CA GLN A 137 8.37 9.01 -10.16
C GLN A 137 8.57 10.49 -10.52
N GLY A 138 9.17 11.29 -9.63
CA GLY A 138 9.26 12.75 -9.78
C GLY A 138 7.89 13.42 -9.84
N ALA A 139 6.85 12.79 -9.28
CA ALA A 139 5.47 13.21 -9.40
C ALA A 139 4.72 12.98 -8.08
N GLY A 140 3.87 13.94 -7.70
CA GLY A 140 3.11 13.88 -6.47
C GLY A 140 3.79 14.56 -5.27
N PRO A 141 3.10 14.64 -4.13
CA PRO A 141 3.56 15.35 -2.94
C PRO A 141 4.74 14.64 -2.25
N THR A 142 5.76 15.42 -1.87
CA THR A 142 6.91 14.95 -1.07
C THR A 142 7.18 15.81 0.16
N GLY A 143 6.59 17.00 0.24
CA GLY A 143 6.69 17.88 1.41
C GLY A 143 5.81 17.44 2.58
N CYS A 144 6.24 17.80 3.79
CA CYS A 144 5.62 17.37 5.04
C CYS A 144 4.14 17.75 5.21
N GLN A 145 3.69 18.79 4.51
CA GLN A 145 2.34 19.34 4.60
C GLN A 145 1.52 19.15 3.32
N ASP A 146 2.11 18.55 2.29
CA ASP A 146 1.50 18.43 0.97
C ASP A 146 0.44 17.32 0.94
N CYS A 147 0.60 16.30 1.79
CA CYS A 147 -0.39 15.25 1.99
C CYS A 147 -1.37 15.61 3.11
N HIS A 148 -0.83 15.98 4.27
CA HIS A 148 -1.61 16.28 5.47
C HIS A 148 -1.15 17.60 6.10
N PRO A 149 -2.04 18.61 6.24
CA PRO A 149 -1.69 19.86 6.88
C PRO A 149 -1.30 19.69 8.34
N ARG A 150 -0.43 20.55 8.85
CA ARG A 150 -0.07 20.56 10.25
C ARG A 150 -1.22 21.08 11.11
N SER A 151 -1.38 20.51 12.31
CA SER A 151 -2.35 21.01 13.29
C SER A 151 -1.75 22.16 14.11
N LYS A 152 -2.57 22.88 14.88
CA LYS A 152 -2.09 23.87 15.85
C LYS A 152 -1.08 23.27 16.85
N ALA A 153 -1.33 22.04 17.30
CA ALA A 153 -0.42 21.32 18.19
C ALA A 153 0.88 20.95 17.47
N GLY A 154 0.81 20.55 16.20
CA GLY A 154 1.99 20.37 15.36
C GLY A 154 2.78 21.65 15.21
N ASP A 155 2.13 22.79 14.97
CA ASP A 155 2.81 24.07 14.82
C ASP A 155 3.54 24.50 16.08
N ALA A 156 2.91 24.30 17.24
CA ALA A 156 3.57 24.52 18.52
C ALA A 156 4.79 23.60 18.68
N PHE A 157 4.64 22.32 18.32
CA PHE A 157 5.72 21.32 18.43
C PHE A 157 6.92 21.63 17.54
N TYR A 158 6.72 21.95 16.27
CA TYR A 158 7.81 22.17 15.31
C TYR A 158 8.37 23.60 15.32
N ASN A 159 7.75 24.54 16.02
CA ASN A 159 8.24 25.92 16.17
C ASN A 159 8.62 26.28 17.62
N SER A 160 8.78 25.30 18.51
CA SER A 160 9.08 25.51 19.93
C SER A 160 10.28 26.44 20.16
N ASP A 161 11.32 26.30 19.35
CA ASP A 161 12.57 27.04 19.51
C ASP A 161 12.41 28.52 19.10
N LYS A 162 11.54 28.80 18.12
CA LYS A 162 11.22 30.18 17.72
C LYS A 162 10.40 30.91 18.79
N VAL A 163 9.61 30.17 19.57
CA VAL A 163 8.87 30.72 20.71
C VAL A 163 9.83 31.05 21.85
N ALA A 164 10.77 30.16 22.16
CA ALA A 164 11.79 30.37 23.19
C ALA A 164 12.72 31.57 22.88
N VAL A 165 13.10 31.76 21.61
CA VAL A 165 13.91 32.92 21.20
C VAL A 165 13.14 34.24 21.29
N LYS A 166 11.81 34.23 21.07
CA LYS A 166 10.96 35.43 21.21
C LYS A 166 10.70 35.82 22.66
N SER A 167 10.58 34.86 23.59
CA SER A 167 10.42 35.18 25.01
C SER A 167 11.69 35.79 25.60
N HIS A 168 12.88 35.38 25.13
CA HIS A 168 14.14 35.93 25.62
C HIS A 168 14.38 37.39 25.19
N LYS A 169 13.89 37.81 24.01
CA LYS A 169 14.05 39.18 23.49
C LYS A 169 13.09 40.22 24.08
N LYS A 170 12.08 39.81 24.86
CA LYS A 170 11.12 40.73 25.52
C LYS A 170 11.52 41.15 26.94
N GLY A 171 12.70 40.74 27.41
CA GLY A 171 13.19 40.98 28.78
C GLY A 171 14.44 41.86 28.88
N HIS A 172 14.71 42.73 27.90
CA HIS A 172 15.77 43.74 27.95
C HIS A 172 15.21 45.13 27.68
#